data_AF-D5UKR1-F1
#
_entry.id   AF-D5UKR1-F1
#
_cell.length_a   1.000
_cell.length_b   1.000
_cell.length_c   1.000
_cell.angle_alpha   90.00
_cell.angle_beta   90.00
_cell.angle_gamma   90.00
#
_symmetry.space_group_name_H-M   'P 1'
#
loop_
_entity.id
_entity.type
_entity.pdbx_description
1 polymer ?
#
loop_
_entity_poly.entity_id
_entity_poly.type
_entity_poly.pdbx_seq_one_letter_code
_entity_poly.pdbx_strand_id
1 'polypeptide(L)'
;MQSGKWESLVATPRPVTKEIEEVWTKPFFFLRGAVRKWEQGVVHAPLVFASVVQANRVLWDAEHSTFAPAVLLYSRDPARSRDAQWLRELTERVRALKETRTGDPAVDRFADLLADEDSNFFEDLPASLTGGAHARMHVTFVNPADLPGRAIPEDGLLLGLGLEESVKLLPASYYA
;
A
#
# COMPACT_ATOMS: atom_id res chain seq x y z
N MET A 1 4.04 -8.80 12.39
CA MET A 1 2.65 -8.35 12.49
C MET A 1 1.85 -9.41 13.25
N GLN A 2 1.17 -9.06 14.33
CA GLN A 2 0.34 -10.01 15.11
C GLN A 2 -1.04 -10.18 14.46
N SER A 3 -1.72 -11.30 14.75
CA SER A 3 -3.14 -11.51 14.41
C SER A 3 -3.98 -10.42 15.08
N GLY A 4 -4.88 -9.78 14.32
CA GLY A 4 -5.67 -8.65 14.83
C GLY A 4 -7.04 -8.54 14.15
N LYS A 5 -7.75 -7.43 14.41
CA LYS A 5 -9.09 -7.18 13.84
C LYS A 5 -9.17 -7.29 12.31
N TRP A 6 -8.05 -7.11 11.62
CA TRP A 6 -7.95 -7.19 10.17
C TRP A 6 -8.24 -8.59 9.59
N GLU A 7 -8.16 -9.66 10.38
CA GLU A 7 -8.45 -11.03 9.91
C GLU A 7 -9.88 -11.16 9.38
N SER A 8 -10.82 -10.43 9.99
CA SER A 8 -12.21 -10.32 9.53
C SER A 8 -12.35 -9.72 8.12
N LEU A 9 -11.32 -9.00 7.64
CA LEU A 9 -11.30 -8.36 6.32
C LEU A 9 -10.65 -9.24 5.24
N VAL A 10 -10.14 -10.42 5.59
CA VAL A 10 -9.45 -11.32 4.66
C VAL A 10 -10.41 -11.94 3.66
N ALA A 11 -11.62 -12.31 4.10
CA ALA A 11 -12.60 -12.98 3.26
C ALA A 11 -13.21 -12.02 2.23
N THR A 12 -13.33 -12.50 0.99
CA THR A 12 -14.03 -11.78 -0.09
C THR A 12 -15.06 -12.73 -0.74
N PRO A 13 -16.28 -12.29 -1.08
CA PRO A 13 -16.83 -10.96 -0.80
C PRO A 13 -17.01 -10.72 0.71
N ARG A 14 -16.75 -9.49 1.15
CA ARG A 14 -16.90 -9.07 2.57
C ARG A 14 -18.16 -8.24 2.78
N PRO A 15 -18.81 -8.34 3.96
CA PRO A 15 -19.97 -7.52 4.28
C PRO A 15 -19.57 -6.04 4.37
N VAL A 16 -20.48 -5.15 3.95
CA VAL A 16 -20.33 -3.71 4.18
C VAL A 16 -20.79 -3.40 5.60
N THR A 17 -19.83 -3.21 6.50
CA THR A 17 -20.06 -2.87 7.91
C THR A 17 -19.71 -1.42 8.21
N LYS A 18 -20.00 -0.93 9.42
CA LYS A 18 -19.59 0.44 9.80
C LYS A 18 -18.07 0.59 9.83
N GLU A 19 -17.38 -0.46 10.25
CA GLU A 19 -15.92 -0.48 10.32
C GLU A 19 -15.30 -0.33 8.92
N ILE A 20 -15.92 -0.87 7.87
CA ILE A 20 -15.39 -0.65 6.51
C ILE A 20 -15.66 0.76 5.97
N GLU A 21 -16.76 1.38 6.39
CA GLU A 21 -17.05 2.78 6.07
C GLU A 21 -16.05 3.75 6.75
N GLU A 22 -15.43 3.35 7.86
CA GLU A 22 -14.31 4.06 8.48
C GLU A 22 -13.03 3.97 7.63
N VAL A 23 -12.75 2.82 7.01
CA VAL A 23 -11.59 2.62 6.14
C VAL A 23 -11.71 3.42 4.84
N TRP A 24 -12.88 3.39 4.22
CA TRP A 24 -13.16 4.13 3.00
C TRP A 24 -14.55 4.73 3.08
N THR A 25 -14.61 6.06 3.23
CA THR A 25 -15.88 6.78 3.34
C THR A 25 -16.76 6.57 2.11
N LYS A 26 -18.01 6.19 2.36
CA LYS A 26 -19.02 6.02 1.32
C LYS A 26 -19.28 7.36 0.61
N PRO A 27 -19.20 7.42 -0.73
CA PRO A 27 -19.57 8.60 -1.49
C PRO A 27 -21.05 8.99 -1.29
N PHE A 28 -21.38 10.25 -1.53
CA PHE A 28 -22.77 10.70 -1.48
C PHE A 28 -23.66 9.88 -2.43
N PHE A 29 -24.85 9.50 -1.94
CA PHE A 29 -25.74 8.56 -2.63
C PHE A 29 -26.20 9.02 -4.03
N PHE A 30 -26.22 10.33 -4.29
CA PHE A 30 -26.57 10.88 -5.61
C PHE A 30 -25.49 10.62 -6.67
N LEU A 31 -24.25 10.29 -6.25
CA LEU A 31 -23.15 9.87 -7.12
C LEU A 31 -23.20 8.36 -7.35
N ARG A 32 -24.27 7.86 -7.99
CA ARG A 32 -24.54 6.42 -8.14
C ARG A 32 -23.36 5.61 -8.69
N GLY A 33 -22.61 6.17 -9.64
CA GLY A 33 -21.41 5.51 -10.19
C GLY A 33 -20.27 5.38 -9.17
N ALA A 34 -20.01 6.45 -8.41
CA ALA A 34 -19.01 6.43 -7.34
C ALA A 34 -19.41 5.47 -6.21
N VAL A 35 -20.69 5.43 -5.84
CA VAL A 35 -21.21 4.47 -4.87
C VAL A 35 -21.00 3.04 -5.35
N ARG A 36 -21.29 2.72 -6.62
CA ARG A 36 -21.03 1.38 -7.18
C ARG A 36 -19.55 1.01 -7.17
N LYS A 37 -18.65 1.92 -7.58
CA LYS A 37 -17.19 1.67 -7.55
C LYS A 37 -16.70 1.47 -6.11
N TRP A 38 -17.23 2.27 -5.18
CA TRP A 38 -16.97 2.13 -3.75
C TRP A 38 -17.44 0.77 -3.23
N GLU A 39 -18.71 0.39 -3.45
CA GLU A 39 -19.30 -0.89 -3.03
C GLU A 39 -18.48 -2.07 -3.59
N GLN A 40 -18.14 -2.04 -4.88
CA GLN A 40 -17.32 -3.09 -5.49
C GLN A 40 -15.94 -3.19 -4.83
N GLY A 41 -15.26 -2.06 -4.60
CA GLY A 41 -13.95 -2.07 -3.96
C GLY A 41 -14.01 -2.48 -2.48
N VAL A 42 -14.96 -1.99 -1.68
CA VAL A 42 -15.08 -2.38 -0.27
C VAL A 42 -15.60 -3.80 -0.08
N VAL A 43 -16.22 -4.42 -1.09
CA VAL A 43 -16.67 -5.82 -0.99
C VAL A 43 -15.63 -6.80 -1.53
N HIS A 44 -14.89 -6.43 -2.58
CA HIS A 44 -14.06 -7.39 -3.33
C HIS A 44 -12.56 -7.11 -3.27
N ALA A 45 -12.12 -5.92 -2.83
CA ALA A 45 -10.69 -5.64 -2.79
C ALA A 45 -9.99 -6.57 -1.78
N PRO A 46 -8.89 -7.23 -2.20
CA PRO A 46 -8.11 -8.08 -1.32
C PRO A 46 -7.47 -7.25 -0.21
N LEU A 47 -7.44 -7.81 1.00
CA LEU A 47 -6.56 -7.33 2.05
C LEU A 47 -5.10 -7.64 1.67
N VAL A 48 -4.26 -6.62 1.64
CA VAL A 48 -2.85 -6.69 1.29
C VAL A 48 -1.97 -6.14 2.41
N PHE A 49 -0.74 -6.62 2.47
CA PHE A 49 0.35 -5.93 3.13
C PHE A 49 0.98 -4.96 2.12
N ALA A 50 1.24 -3.73 2.56
CA ALA A 50 1.91 -2.70 1.79
C ALA A 50 3.21 -2.33 2.50
N SER A 51 4.33 -2.46 1.81
CA SER A 51 5.65 -2.10 2.30
C SER A 51 6.01 -0.67 1.90
N VAL A 52 6.53 0.11 2.84
CA VAL A 52 7.01 1.47 2.60
C VAL A 52 8.39 1.41 1.96
N VAL A 53 8.49 1.76 0.68
CA VAL A 53 9.76 1.82 -0.04
C VAL A 53 10.51 3.11 0.29
N GLN A 54 9.80 4.23 0.27
CA GLN A 54 10.30 5.56 0.62
C GLN A 54 9.17 6.34 1.31
N ALA A 55 9.51 7.27 2.18
CA ALA A 55 8.53 8.13 2.83
C ALA A 55 9.19 9.42 3.30
N ASN A 56 8.42 10.50 3.35
CA ASN A 56 8.89 11.71 4.02
C ASN A 56 9.26 11.40 5.48
N ARG A 57 10.41 11.93 5.94
CA ARG A 57 10.93 11.70 7.30
C ARG A 57 9.91 11.97 8.41
N VAL A 58 8.98 12.90 8.18
CA VAL A 58 7.95 13.28 9.16
C VAL A 58 7.02 12.12 9.49
N LEU A 59 6.84 11.15 8.59
CA LEU A 59 5.98 9.99 8.83
C LEU A 59 6.59 8.95 9.78
N TRP A 60 7.88 9.10 10.14
CA TRP A 60 8.58 8.22 11.07
C TRP A 60 8.62 8.77 12.50
N ASP A 61 8.23 10.03 12.69
CA ASP A 61 8.23 10.71 13.99
C ASP A 61 6.80 10.82 14.52
N ALA A 62 6.44 9.99 15.49
CA ALA A 62 5.08 9.94 16.04
C ALA A 62 4.61 11.27 16.66
N GLU A 63 5.53 12.09 17.16
CA GLU A 63 5.21 13.38 17.81
C GLU A 63 4.92 14.46 16.78
N HIS A 64 5.66 14.46 15.67
CA HIS A 64 5.61 15.50 14.64
C HIS A 64 4.93 15.05 13.34
N SER A 65 4.42 13.82 13.28
CA SER A 65 3.85 13.25 12.07
C SER A 65 2.68 14.07 11.53
N THR A 66 2.76 14.36 10.23
CA THR A 66 1.74 15.07 9.47
C THR A 66 1.46 14.37 8.15
N PHE A 67 0.39 14.76 7.48
CA PHE A 67 0.02 14.26 6.17
C PHE A 67 1.15 14.50 5.16
N ALA A 68 1.74 13.43 4.63
CA ALA A 68 2.93 13.51 3.79
C ALA A 68 3.00 12.36 2.77
N PRO A 69 3.81 12.49 1.72
CA PRO A 69 3.93 11.47 0.68
C PRO A 69 4.75 10.26 1.15
N ALA A 70 4.37 9.09 0.63
CA ALA A 70 5.11 7.83 0.72
C ALA A 70 4.96 7.01 -0.56
N VAL A 71 5.98 6.21 -0.86
CA VAL A 71 5.97 5.21 -1.92
C VAL A 71 5.64 3.85 -1.30
N LEU A 72 4.52 3.28 -1.68
CA LEU A 72 4.05 1.99 -1.19
C LEU A 72 4.17 0.92 -2.27
N LEU A 73 4.68 -0.24 -1.86
CA LEU A 73 4.79 -1.44 -2.68
C LEU A 73 3.91 -2.55 -2.09
N TYR A 74 3.10 -3.21 -2.92
CA TYR A 74 2.24 -4.31 -2.49
C TYR A 74 2.05 -5.34 -3.61
N SER A 75 1.64 -6.55 -3.23
CA SER A 75 1.33 -7.62 -4.18
C SER A 75 -0.18 -7.70 -4.45
N ARG A 76 -0.53 -7.86 -5.73
CA ARG A 76 -1.85 -8.26 -6.22
C ARG A 76 -1.95 -9.76 -6.49
N ASP A 77 -0.82 -10.48 -6.48
CA ASP A 77 -0.81 -11.94 -6.49
C ASP A 77 -1.36 -12.45 -5.14
N PRO A 78 -2.48 -13.20 -5.12
CA PRO A 78 -3.07 -13.74 -3.89
C PRO A 78 -2.08 -14.52 -3.02
N ALA A 79 -1.15 -15.27 -3.63
CA ALA A 79 -0.16 -16.07 -2.91
C ALA A 79 0.89 -15.21 -2.18
N ARG A 80 1.08 -13.96 -2.62
CA ARG A 80 2.07 -13.01 -2.07
C ARG A 80 1.46 -11.77 -1.43
N SER A 81 0.15 -11.60 -1.53
CA SER A 81 -0.61 -10.41 -1.07
C SER A 81 -0.37 -10.04 0.39
N ARG A 82 -0.08 -11.04 1.24
CA ARG A 82 0.20 -10.90 2.68
C ARG A 82 1.49 -11.62 3.10
N ASP A 83 2.40 -11.83 2.15
CA ASP A 83 3.72 -12.41 2.42
C ASP A 83 4.69 -11.30 2.86
N ALA A 84 4.77 -11.07 4.18
CA ALA A 84 5.58 -10.02 4.78
C ALA A 84 7.08 -10.18 4.47
N GLN A 85 7.58 -11.41 4.44
CA GLN A 85 9.00 -11.65 4.18
C GLN A 85 9.32 -11.31 2.72
N TRP A 86 8.53 -11.81 1.78
CA TRP A 86 8.72 -11.53 0.36
C TRP A 86 8.62 -10.03 0.03
N LEU A 87 7.68 -9.31 0.65
CA LEU A 87 7.54 -7.86 0.46
C LEU A 87 8.75 -7.08 0.97
N ARG A 88 9.29 -7.46 2.14
CA ARG A 88 10.50 -6.82 2.68
C ARG A 88 11.71 -7.08 1.79
N GLU A 89 11.92 -8.33 1.37
CA GLU A 89 13.00 -8.68 0.44
C GLU A 89 12.88 -7.92 -0.88
N LEU A 90 11.68 -7.82 -1.45
CA LEU A 90 11.43 -7.04 -2.65
C LEU A 90 11.68 -5.54 -2.43
N THR A 91 11.27 -5.01 -1.27
CA THR A 91 11.49 -3.60 -0.92
C THR A 91 12.98 -3.26 -0.86
N GLU A 92 13.80 -4.10 -0.22
CA GLU A 92 15.25 -3.90 -0.16
C GLU A 92 15.89 -3.98 -1.55
N ARG A 93 15.46 -4.94 -2.39
CA ARG A 93 15.91 -4.98 -3.80
C ARG A 93 15.57 -3.69 -4.55
N VAL A 94 14.35 -3.17 -4.36
CA VAL A 94 13.88 -1.94 -5.02
C VAL A 94 14.64 -0.72 -4.51
N ARG A 95 14.93 -0.62 -3.20
CA ARG A 95 15.72 0.47 -2.62
C ARG A 95 17.15 0.49 -3.18
N ALA A 96 17.76 -0.68 -3.35
CA ALA A 96 19.10 -0.82 -3.90
C ALA A 96 19.21 -0.34 -5.36
N LEU A 97 18.09 -0.26 -6.11
CA LEU A 97 18.10 0.24 -7.50
C LEU A 97 18.52 1.70 -7.61
N LYS A 98 18.34 2.52 -6.56
CA LYS A 98 18.75 3.93 -6.58
C LYS A 98 20.27 4.08 -6.74
N GLU A 99 21.03 3.07 -6.36
CA GLU A 99 22.48 3.13 -6.27
C GLU A 99 23.18 2.51 -7.49
N THR A 100 22.47 1.68 -8.27
CA THR A 100 23.09 0.87 -9.33
C THR A 100 22.18 0.73 -10.54
N ARG A 101 22.75 0.94 -11.73
CA ARG A 101 22.08 0.60 -13.00
C ARG A 101 22.19 -0.89 -13.27
N THR A 102 21.08 -1.49 -13.66
CA THR A 102 20.96 -2.94 -13.88
C THR A 102 21.17 -3.33 -15.34
N GLY A 103 21.01 -2.38 -16.28
CA GLY A 103 21.05 -2.65 -17.71
C GLY A 103 19.74 -3.22 -18.27
N ASP A 104 18.75 -3.50 -17.41
CA ASP A 104 17.37 -3.78 -17.82
C ASP A 104 16.63 -2.42 -17.92
N PRO A 105 16.21 -1.99 -19.12
CA PRO A 105 15.57 -0.69 -19.30
C PRO A 105 14.30 -0.50 -18.47
N ALA A 106 13.56 -1.57 -18.19
CA ALA A 106 12.34 -1.48 -17.40
C ALA A 106 12.65 -1.24 -15.92
N VAL A 107 13.69 -1.89 -15.41
CA VAL A 107 14.16 -1.73 -14.02
C VAL A 107 14.84 -0.38 -13.83
N ASP A 108 15.67 0.03 -14.77
CA ASP A 108 16.39 1.31 -14.70
C ASP A 108 15.41 2.49 -14.77
N ARG A 109 14.30 2.38 -15.52
CA ARG A 109 13.21 3.36 -15.49
C ARG A 109 12.56 3.48 -14.10
N PHE A 110 12.37 2.37 -13.39
CA PHE A 110 11.85 2.40 -12.02
C PHE A 110 12.83 3.05 -11.04
N ALA A 111 14.14 2.84 -11.23
CA ALA A 111 15.16 3.53 -10.47
C ALA A 111 15.07 5.06 -10.69
N ASP A 112 14.84 5.50 -11.92
CA ASP A 112 14.64 6.92 -12.24
C ASP A 112 13.40 7.49 -11.57
N LEU A 113 12.26 6.79 -11.62
CA LEU A 113 11.04 7.19 -10.90
C LEU A 113 11.28 7.32 -9.38
N LEU A 114 12.02 6.40 -8.77
CA LEU A 114 12.34 6.44 -7.34
C LEU A 114 13.37 7.50 -6.96
N ALA A 115 14.17 7.99 -7.90
CA ALA A 115 15.16 9.03 -7.70
C ALA A 115 14.54 10.43 -7.88
N ASP A 116 13.50 10.54 -8.71
CA ASP A 116 12.75 11.77 -8.93
C ASP A 116 11.74 12.01 -7.80
N GLU A 117 12.07 12.95 -6.90
CA GLU A 117 11.23 13.32 -5.74
C GLU A 117 9.91 13.99 -6.14
N ASP A 118 9.81 14.52 -7.36
CA ASP A 118 8.59 15.14 -7.90
C ASP A 118 7.72 14.14 -8.68
N SER A 119 8.19 12.89 -8.83
CA SER A 119 7.44 11.87 -9.54
C SER A 119 6.14 11.51 -8.83
N ASN A 120 5.11 11.24 -9.63
CA ASN A 120 3.86 10.66 -9.16
C ASN A 120 3.49 9.53 -10.12
N PHE A 121 3.52 8.30 -9.63
CA PHE A 121 3.36 7.11 -10.46
C PHE A 121 2.52 6.05 -9.75
N PHE A 122 1.92 5.17 -10.55
CA PHE A 122 1.17 4.01 -10.11
C PHE A 122 1.38 2.88 -11.13
N GLU A 123 2.36 2.01 -10.86
CA GLU A 123 2.89 1.11 -11.88
C GLU A 123 3.22 -0.28 -11.37
N ASP A 124 2.99 -1.28 -12.23
CA ASP A 124 3.37 -2.66 -11.97
C ASP A 124 4.89 -2.83 -12.08
N LEU A 125 5.49 -3.55 -11.14
CA LEU A 125 6.93 -3.81 -11.16
C LEU A 125 7.30 -4.78 -12.29
N PRO A 126 8.49 -4.62 -12.90
CA PRO A 126 9.03 -5.57 -13.86
C PRO A 126 9.13 -6.98 -13.27
N ALA A 127 8.78 -7.98 -14.09
CA ALA A 127 8.84 -9.39 -13.70
C ALA A 127 10.25 -9.83 -13.27
N SER A 128 11.30 -9.19 -13.80
CA SER A 128 12.70 -9.40 -13.42
C SER A 128 12.98 -9.07 -11.95
N LEU A 129 12.23 -8.15 -11.33
CA LEU A 129 12.36 -7.81 -9.90
C LEU A 129 11.49 -8.69 -8.99
N THR A 130 10.33 -9.12 -9.50
CA THR A 130 9.30 -9.80 -8.71
C THR A 130 9.36 -11.33 -8.82
N GLY A 131 10.12 -11.87 -9.77
CA GLY A 131 10.09 -13.29 -10.11
C GLY A 131 8.78 -13.70 -10.76
N GLY A 132 8.12 -12.78 -11.47
CA GLY A 132 6.84 -12.99 -12.15
C GLY A 132 5.60 -12.73 -11.28
N ALA A 133 5.74 -12.45 -9.99
CA ALA A 133 4.61 -12.07 -9.15
C ALA A 133 4.06 -10.69 -9.54
N HIS A 134 2.74 -10.53 -9.46
CA HIS A 134 2.08 -9.26 -9.75
C HIS A 134 2.22 -8.33 -8.56
N ALA A 135 3.24 -7.47 -8.56
CA ALA A 135 3.39 -6.40 -7.58
C ALA A 135 3.28 -5.03 -8.22
N ARG A 136 2.87 -4.07 -7.39
CA ARG A 136 2.63 -2.70 -7.79
C ARG A 136 3.30 -1.75 -6.81
N MET A 137 3.79 -0.64 -7.33
CA MET A 137 4.34 0.46 -6.55
C MET A 137 3.70 1.77 -6.96
N HIS A 138 3.46 2.63 -5.99
CA HIS A 138 2.87 3.94 -6.25
C HIS A 138 3.20 4.95 -5.18
N VAL A 139 3.11 6.22 -5.59
CA VAL A 139 3.11 7.36 -4.68
C VAL A 139 1.70 7.55 -4.13
N THR A 140 1.61 7.73 -2.81
CA THR A 140 0.37 8.11 -2.13
C THR A 140 0.68 9.08 -1.01
N PHE A 141 -0.35 9.69 -0.44
CA PHE A 141 -0.23 10.46 0.78
C PHE A 141 -0.77 9.65 1.96
N VAL A 142 -0.01 9.65 3.04
CA VAL A 142 -0.33 8.90 4.25
C VAL A 142 -0.80 9.88 5.32
N ASN A 143 -1.96 9.61 5.89
CA ASN A 143 -2.46 10.32 7.06
C ASN A 143 -1.93 9.60 8.32
N PRO A 144 -1.21 10.29 9.22
CA PRO A 144 -0.71 9.68 10.45
C PRO A 144 -1.80 9.07 11.34
N ALA A 145 -3.06 9.52 11.22
CA ALA A 145 -4.17 8.91 11.94
C ALA A 145 -4.44 7.45 11.53
N ASP A 146 -4.03 7.06 10.32
CA ASP A 146 -4.17 5.69 9.81
C ASP A 146 -2.97 4.81 10.22
N LEU A 147 -1.88 5.41 10.71
CA LEU A 147 -0.67 4.71 11.08
C LEU A 147 -0.72 4.18 12.52
N PRO A 148 -0.25 2.95 12.77
CA PRO A 148 -0.12 2.44 14.14
C PRO A 148 0.83 3.34 14.95
N GLY A 149 0.38 3.83 16.10
CA GLY A 149 1.20 4.74 16.92
C GLY A 149 1.51 6.08 16.24
N ARG A 150 0.76 6.46 15.19
CA ARG A 150 0.95 7.70 14.40
C ARG A 150 2.29 7.79 13.65
N ALA A 151 2.99 6.67 13.48
CA ALA A 151 4.24 6.62 12.72
C ALA A 151 4.30 5.34 11.89
N ILE A 152 5.12 5.35 10.84
CA ILE A 152 5.39 4.15 10.06
C ILE A 152 6.12 3.16 10.99
N PRO A 153 5.67 1.89 11.09
CA PRO A 153 6.36 0.87 11.85
C PRO A 153 7.82 0.70 11.43
N GLU A 154 8.68 0.28 12.36
CA GLU A 154 10.09 0.01 12.06
C GLU A 154 10.29 -0.98 10.91
N ASP A 155 9.39 -1.96 10.77
CA ASP A 155 9.44 -2.95 9.70
C ASP A 155 8.87 -2.45 8.36
N GLY A 156 8.37 -1.21 8.31
CA GLY A 156 7.82 -0.55 7.13
C GLY A 156 6.54 -1.16 6.59
N LEU A 157 5.91 -2.10 7.30
CA LEU A 157 4.72 -2.81 6.81
C LEU A 157 3.42 -2.16 7.30
N LEU A 158 2.51 -1.94 6.35
CA LEU A 158 1.18 -1.39 6.58
C LEU A 158 0.12 -2.37 6.05
N LEU A 159 -1.09 -2.22 6.57
CA LEU A 159 -2.27 -2.99 6.14
C LEU A 159 -3.14 -2.11 5.25
N GLY A 160 -3.71 -2.71 4.20
CA GLY A 160 -4.66 -1.98 3.36
C GLY A 160 -5.47 -2.87 2.44
N LEU A 161 -6.35 -2.23 1.68
CA LEU A 161 -7.18 -2.84 0.65
C LEU A 161 -6.59 -2.51 -0.71
N GLY A 162 -6.16 -3.54 -1.44
CA GLY A 162 -5.58 -3.40 -2.78
C GLY A 162 -6.67 -3.12 -3.81
N LEU A 163 -6.98 -1.86 -4.06
CA LEU A 163 -7.89 -1.45 -5.13
C LEU A 163 -7.20 -1.55 -6.49
N GLU A 164 -8.00 -1.41 -7.55
CA GLU A 164 -7.52 -1.42 -8.94
C GLU A 164 -6.50 -0.30 -9.20
N GLU A 165 -6.66 0.86 -8.57
CA GLU A 165 -5.90 2.10 -8.84
C GLU A 165 -5.20 2.68 -7.60
N SER A 166 -5.24 2.01 -6.45
CA SER A 166 -4.58 2.46 -5.21
C SER A 166 -4.55 1.36 -4.15
N VAL A 167 -3.86 1.61 -3.05
CA VAL A 167 -4.16 0.94 -1.77
C VAL A 167 -4.90 1.91 -0.85
N LYS A 168 -5.94 1.42 -0.15
CA LYS A 168 -6.54 2.14 0.98
C LYS A 168 -6.02 1.56 2.26
N LEU A 169 -5.19 2.33 2.98
CA LEU A 169 -4.65 1.89 4.27
C LEU A 169 -5.77 1.67 5.27
N LEU A 170 -5.61 0.66 6.12
CA LEU A 170 -6.52 0.46 7.23
C LEU A 170 -6.21 1.47 8.35
N PRO A 171 -7.22 1.94 9.09
CA PRO A 171 -7.01 2.76 10.28
C PRO A 171 -6.12 2.07 11.32
N ALA A 172 -5.47 2.88 12.16
CA ALA A 172 -4.59 2.41 13.22
C ALA A 172 -5.23 1.38 14.17
N SER A 173 -6.56 1.44 14.34
CA SER A 173 -7.35 0.52 15.18
C SER A 173 -7.30 -0.94 14.73
N TYR A 174 -6.86 -1.22 13.49
CA TYR A 174 -6.72 -2.56 12.94
C TYR A 174 -5.37 -3.21 13.20
N TYR A 175 -4.41 -2.46 13.74
CA TYR A 175 -3.07 -2.98 14.06
C TYR A 175 -2.96 -3.54 15.49
N ALA A 176 -4.02 -3.40 16.29
CA ALA A 176 -4.11 -3.82 17.69
C ALA A 176 -4.86 -5.16 17.86
#